data_AF-A0A7R9DHI2-F1
#
_entry.id   AF-A0A7R9DHI2-F1
#
_cell.length_a   1.000
_cell.length_b   1.000
_cell.length_c   1.000
_cell.angle_alpha   90.00
_cell.angle_beta   90.00
_cell.angle_gamma   90.00
#
_symmetry.space_group_name_H-M   'P 1'
#
loop_
_entity.id
_entity.type
_entity.pdbx_description
1 polymer ?
#
loop_
_entity_poly.entity_id
_entity_poly.type
_entity_poly.pdbx_seq_one_letter_code
_entity_poly.pdbx_strand_id
1 'polypeptide(L)'
;MLCKYQRTLKTFFYHRRFISASVKNKDEIGGKITVCGRTFQRDDWTNISPKILSYLGRNLHIQPYHPLSFIRQNIVSFLYKKFVGRMGNPIFSVYDNLSPVVSVQQNFDSLITPATHPSRDKSDCYYINHKYLLRGHTTAHQSELINMGLNNFLVVGDVYRRDEIDTSHYPVFHQADAVRICTQEEVISTRFPTPVTWARATSLKTSADVLALIVLKRADS
;
A
#
# COMPACT_ATOMS: atom_id res chain seq x y z
N MET A 1 -18.45 82.36 -1.18
CA MET A 1 -19.82 82.08 -1.63
C MET A 1 -19.87 80.69 -2.28
N LEU A 2 -20.77 79.84 -1.80
CA LEU A 2 -21.56 78.79 -2.48
C LEU A 2 -20.81 77.76 -3.37
N CYS A 3 -20.65 76.47 -3.03
CA CYS A 3 -21.61 75.38 -2.73
C CYS A 3 -22.05 74.55 -3.96
N LYS A 4 -22.10 73.21 -3.74
CA LYS A 4 -22.72 72.07 -4.45
C LYS A 4 -21.72 71.16 -5.19
N TYR A 5 -21.34 69.97 -4.69
CA TYR A 5 -22.09 68.75 -4.31
C TYR A 5 -22.58 67.94 -5.52
N GLN A 6 -21.96 66.76 -5.74
CA GLN A 6 -22.44 65.50 -6.35
C GLN A 6 -21.20 64.69 -6.81
N ARG A 7 -21.07 63.37 -6.72
CA ARG A 7 -21.71 62.28 -5.97
C ARG A 7 -20.75 61.09 -6.15
N THR A 8 -20.26 60.48 -5.07
CA THR A 8 -19.31 59.36 -5.09
C THR A 8 -20.05 58.03 -5.33
N LEU A 9 -19.75 57.30 -6.40
CA LEU A 9 -20.23 55.92 -6.58
C LEU A 9 -19.23 54.96 -5.92
N LYS A 10 -19.52 54.58 -4.67
CA LYS A 10 -18.91 53.42 -4.02
C LYS A 10 -19.67 52.18 -4.47
N THR A 11 -19.11 51.42 -5.40
CA THR A 11 -19.58 50.06 -5.69
C THR A 11 -19.25 49.15 -4.51
N PHE A 12 -20.24 48.92 -3.66
CA PHE A 12 -20.22 47.88 -2.63
C PHE A 12 -20.31 46.51 -3.33
N PHE A 13 -19.18 45.85 -3.54
CA PHE A 13 -19.17 44.44 -3.87
C PHE A 13 -19.52 43.64 -2.61
N TYR A 14 -20.76 43.16 -2.54
CA TYR A 14 -21.15 42.10 -1.61
C TYR A 14 -20.33 40.84 -1.92
N HIS A 15 -19.24 40.61 -1.18
CA HIS A 15 -18.62 39.28 -1.12
C HIS A 15 -19.54 38.36 -0.31
N ARG A 16 -20.49 37.75 -1.02
CA ARG A 16 -21.31 36.66 -0.49
C ARG A 16 -20.36 35.47 -0.26
N ARG A 17 -20.03 35.26 1.00
CA ARG A 17 -19.29 34.10 1.50
C ARG A 17 -20.11 32.86 1.16
N PHE A 18 -19.78 32.19 0.05
CA PHE A 18 -20.35 30.89 -0.27
C PHE A 18 -19.76 29.87 0.72
N ILE A 19 -20.44 29.70 1.85
CA ILE A 19 -20.32 28.49 2.64
C ILE A 19 -20.90 27.38 1.77
N SER A 20 -20.04 26.70 1.02
CA SER A 20 -20.39 25.41 0.41
C SER A 20 -20.57 24.43 1.56
N ALA A 21 -21.77 24.42 2.14
CA ALA A 21 -22.22 23.30 2.96
C ALA A 21 -22.14 22.06 2.04
N SER A 22 -21.17 21.20 2.30
CA SER A 22 -21.07 19.90 1.64
C SER A 22 -22.35 19.15 1.96
N VAL A 23 -23.28 19.15 1.02
CA VAL A 23 -24.44 18.28 1.02
C VAL A 23 -23.88 16.88 0.96
N LYS A 24 -23.81 16.21 2.12
CA LYS A 24 -23.63 14.76 2.17
C LYS A 24 -24.82 14.18 1.41
N ASN A 25 -24.60 13.75 0.17
CA ASN A 25 -25.56 12.93 -0.52
C ASN A 25 -25.75 11.66 0.32
N LYS A 26 -26.93 11.52 0.92
CA LYS A 26 -27.35 10.37 1.72
C LYS A 26 -27.71 9.15 0.86
N ASP A 27 -27.42 9.21 -0.43
CA ASP A 27 -27.73 8.14 -1.38
C ASP A 27 -26.56 7.15 -1.45
N GLU A 28 -26.88 5.89 -1.15
CA GLU A 28 -26.05 4.66 -1.19
C GLU A 28 -25.47 4.10 0.13
N ILE A 29 -26.04 4.42 1.30
CA ILE A 29 -25.91 3.52 2.47
C ILE A 29 -26.81 2.29 2.21
N GLY A 30 -26.29 1.30 1.48
CA GLY A 30 -27.02 0.07 1.11
C GLY A 30 -26.69 -0.53 -0.27
N GLY A 31 -25.71 0.00 -1.00
CA GLY A 31 -25.31 -0.51 -2.32
C GLY A 31 -24.32 -1.68 -2.27
N LYS A 32 -24.25 -2.46 -3.36
CA LYS A 32 -23.18 -3.44 -3.61
C LYS A 32 -22.08 -2.79 -4.46
N ILE A 33 -20.82 -3.11 -4.18
CA ILE A 33 -19.66 -2.70 -4.98
C ILE A 33 -18.89 -3.93 -5.46
N THR A 34 -18.56 -3.96 -6.75
CA THR A 34 -17.79 -5.06 -7.34
C THR A 34 -16.33 -4.63 -7.49
N VAL A 35 -15.42 -5.39 -6.87
CA VAL A 35 -13.97 -5.13 -6.88
C VAL A 35 -13.26 -6.43 -7.23
N CYS A 36 -12.42 -6.44 -8.27
CA CYS A 36 -11.67 -7.62 -8.74
C CYS A 36 -12.57 -8.87 -8.95
N GLY A 37 -13.78 -8.68 -9.50
CA GLY A 37 -14.74 -9.77 -9.76
C GLY A 37 -15.51 -10.28 -8.53
N ARG A 38 -15.23 -9.74 -7.33
CA ARG A 38 -15.94 -10.07 -6.09
C ARG A 38 -16.90 -8.94 -5.71
N THR A 39 -18.08 -9.29 -5.23
CA THR A 39 -19.10 -8.31 -4.81
C THR A 39 -19.09 -8.14 -3.29
N PHE A 40 -19.06 -6.89 -2.83
CA PHE A 40 -19.02 -6.51 -1.42
C PHE A 40 -20.21 -5.61 -1.08
N GLN A 41 -20.72 -5.72 0.14
CA GLN A 41 -21.69 -4.78 0.67
C GLN A 41 -20.97 -3.50 1.10
N ARG A 42 -21.54 -2.35 0.76
CA ARG A 42 -21.08 -1.05 1.24
C ARG A 42 -21.59 -0.76 2.64
N ASP A 43 -20.84 0.03 3.38
CA ASP A 43 -21.18 0.52 4.71
C ASP A 43 -20.57 1.90 4.96
N ASP A 44 -20.66 2.39 6.20
CA ASP A 44 -20.13 3.70 6.60
C ASP A 44 -18.60 3.82 6.45
N TRP A 45 -17.89 2.70 6.26
CA TRP A 45 -16.45 2.67 6.04
C TRP A 45 -16.06 2.75 4.57
N THR A 46 -16.97 2.44 3.64
CA THR A 46 -16.68 2.50 2.21
C THR A 46 -16.24 3.90 1.79
N ASN A 47 -15.03 4.03 1.25
CA ASN A 47 -14.47 5.30 0.79
C ASN A 47 -13.75 5.22 -0.57
N ILE A 48 -13.91 4.11 -1.30
CA ILE A 48 -13.30 3.90 -2.62
C ILE A 48 -14.05 4.67 -3.70
N SER A 49 -13.31 5.44 -4.51
CA SER A 49 -13.86 6.18 -5.65
C SER A 49 -13.75 5.40 -6.97
N PRO A 50 -14.59 5.68 -7.99
CA PRO A 50 -14.47 5.08 -9.32
C PRO A 50 -13.09 5.29 -9.96
N LYS A 51 -12.43 6.41 -9.65
CA LYS A 51 -11.07 6.69 -10.12
C LYS A 51 -10.07 5.67 -9.58
N ILE A 52 -10.17 5.32 -8.29
CA ILE A 52 -9.30 4.32 -7.67
C ILE A 52 -9.58 2.93 -8.25
N LEU A 53 -10.85 2.59 -8.47
CA LEU A 53 -11.22 1.34 -9.15
C LEU A 53 -10.60 1.23 -10.55
N SER A 54 -10.43 2.35 -11.27
CA SER A 54 -9.82 2.37 -12.62
C SER A 54 -8.31 2.03 -12.65
N TYR A 55 -7.65 1.99 -11.48
CA TYR A 55 -6.25 1.58 -11.37
C TYR A 55 -6.09 0.07 -11.13
N LEU A 56 -7.12 -0.60 -10.62
CA LEU A 56 -7.08 -2.03 -10.34
C LEU A 56 -6.84 -2.82 -11.64
N GLY A 57 -6.01 -3.85 -11.55
CA GLY A 57 -5.72 -4.76 -12.66
C GLY A 57 -4.74 -4.21 -13.71
N ARG A 58 -4.21 -2.99 -13.55
CA ARG A 58 -3.15 -2.47 -14.44
C ARG A 58 -1.87 -3.29 -14.34
N ASN A 59 -1.50 -3.72 -13.13
CA ASN A 59 -0.35 -4.59 -12.84
C ASN A 59 0.93 -4.16 -13.58
N LEU A 60 1.32 -2.90 -13.44
CA LEU A 60 2.42 -2.29 -14.20
C LEU A 60 3.78 -2.97 -13.94
N HIS A 61 3.95 -3.60 -12.77
CA HIS A 61 5.12 -4.40 -12.43
C HIS A 61 5.22 -5.72 -13.19
N ILE A 62 4.15 -6.19 -13.84
CA ILE A 62 4.14 -7.39 -14.68
C ILE A 62 4.20 -7.01 -16.17
N GLN A 63 3.64 -5.86 -16.55
CA GLN A 63 3.57 -5.45 -17.95
C GLN A 63 4.93 -5.49 -18.67
N PRO A 64 5.03 -6.12 -19.85
CA PRO A 64 6.25 -6.14 -20.64
C PRO A 64 6.76 -4.71 -20.94
N TYR A 65 8.07 -4.53 -20.93
CA TYR A 65 8.74 -3.25 -21.25
C TYR A 65 8.46 -2.07 -20.30
N HIS A 66 7.65 -2.25 -19.26
CA HIS A 66 7.42 -1.21 -18.25
C HIS A 66 8.65 -1.09 -17.31
N PRO A 67 9.08 0.12 -16.90
CA PRO A 67 10.23 0.30 -16.00
C PRO A 67 10.10 -0.46 -14.68
N LEU A 68 8.90 -0.51 -14.10
CA LEU A 68 8.64 -1.31 -12.88
C LEU A 68 8.80 -2.81 -13.11
N SER A 69 8.49 -3.30 -14.32
CA SER A 69 8.70 -4.70 -14.68
C SER A 69 10.19 -5.02 -14.80
N PHE A 70 11.00 -4.13 -15.37
CA PHE A 70 12.46 -4.30 -15.37
C PHE A 70 13.04 -4.30 -13.95
N ILE A 71 12.58 -3.40 -13.08
CA ILE A 71 12.98 -3.38 -11.67
C ILE A 71 12.62 -4.70 -10.99
N ARG A 72 11.38 -5.18 -11.13
CA ARG A 72 10.94 -6.47 -10.61
C ARG A 72 11.85 -7.61 -11.10
N GLN A 73 12.12 -7.67 -12.40
CA GLN A 73 12.99 -8.69 -13.00
C GLN A 73 14.41 -8.63 -12.45
N ASN A 74 14.96 -7.44 -12.23
CA ASN A 74 16.30 -7.28 -11.63
C ASN A 74 16.34 -7.80 -10.19
N ILE A 75 15.32 -7.52 -9.38
CA ILE A 75 15.20 -8.05 -8.01
C ILE A 75 15.12 -9.58 -8.04
N VAL A 76 14.24 -10.14 -8.87
CA VAL A 76 14.10 -11.59 -9.02
C VAL A 76 15.40 -12.23 -9.48
N SER A 77 16.07 -11.66 -10.49
CA SER A 77 17.36 -12.13 -11.00
C SER A 77 18.44 -12.11 -9.91
N PHE A 78 18.49 -11.05 -9.10
CA PHE A 78 19.39 -10.95 -7.96
C PHE A 78 19.11 -12.05 -6.94
N LEU A 79 17.85 -12.23 -6.53
CA LEU A 79 17.47 -13.25 -5.55
C LEU A 79 17.81 -14.66 -6.05
N TYR A 80 17.51 -14.96 -7.31
CA TYR A 80 17.77 -16.28 -7.90
C TYR A 80 19.26 -16.59 -8.03
N LYS A 81 20.09 -15.57 -8.28
CA LYS A 81 21.55 -15.73 -8.36
C LYS A 81 22.21 -15.83 -6.98
N LYS A 82 21.69 -15.09 -5.99
CA LYS A 82 22.31 -15.00 -4.66
C LYS A 82 21.85 -16.07 -3.69
N PHE A 83 20.59 -16.48 -3.78
CA PHE A 83 19.97 -17.43 -2.86
C PHE A 83 19.62 -18.71 -3.60
N VAL A 84 20.61 -19.61 -3.66
CA VAL A 84 20.51 -20.92 -4.29
C VAL A 84 20.54 -22.02 -3.25
N GLY A 85 19.77 -23.07 -3.48
CA GLY A 85 19.77 -24.26 -2.64
C GLY A 85 21.01 -25.12 -2.89
N ARG A 86 21.12 -26.23 -2.16
CA ARG A 86 22.26 -27.17 -2.27
C ARG A 86 22.50 -27.68 -3.70
N MET A 87 21.45 -27.80 -4.49
CA MET A 87 21.49 -28.26 -5.89
C MET A 87 21.66 -27.12 -6.91
N GLY A 88 21.82 -25.87 -6.47
CA GLY A 88 21.94 -24.71 -7.36
C GLY A 88 20.61 -24.10 -7.83
N ASN A 89 19.47 -24.69 -7.47
CA ASN A 89 18.15 -24.13 -7.79
C ASN A 89 17.83 -22.89 -6.94
N PRO A 90 17.18 -21.85 -7.49
CA PRO A 90 16.67 -20.73 -6.71
C PRO A 90 15.71 -21.18 -5.60
N ILE A 91 15.82 -20.58 -4.41
CA ILE A 91 14.97 -20.94 -3.26
C ILE A 91 13.78 -20.00 -3.04
N PHE A 92 13.78 -18.83 -3.67
CA PHE A 92 12.71 -17.83 -3.51
C PHE A 92 11.52 -18.14 -4.42
N SER A 93 10.34 -18.25 -3.82
CA SER A 93 9.07 -18.24 -4.56
C SER A 93 8.65 -16.79 -4.85
N VAL A 94 8.17 -16.49 -6.06
CA VAL A 94 7.78 -15.12 -6.44
C VAL A 94 6.27 -15.03 -6.59
N TYR A 95 5.67 -14.07 -5.89
CA TYR A 95 4.23 -13.78 -5.88
C TYR A 95 4.01 -12.35 -6.35
N ASP A 96 3.73 -12.17 -7.64
CA ASP A 96 3.50 -10.85 -8.22
C ASP A 96 2.05 -10.61 -8.69
N ASN A 97 1.17 -11.59 -8.58
CA ASN A 97 -0.21 -11.49 -9.05
C ASN A 97 -1.25 -11.74 -7.94
N LEU A 98 -0.92 -11.40 -6.69
CA LEU A 98 -1.85 -11.49 -5.57
C LEU A 98 -2.90 -10.37 -5.65
N SER A 99 -4.15 -10.70 -5.31
CA SER A 99 -5.25 -9.74 -5.25
C SER A 99 -4.92 -8.55 -4.32
N PRO A 100 -5.13 -7.30 -4.75
CA PRO A 100 -4.94 -6.13 -3.88
C PRO A 100 -6.04 -6.01 -2.83
N VAL A 101 -7.16 -6.72 -2.97
CA VAL A 101 -8.22 -6.78 -1.96
C VAL A 101 -7.81 -7.71 -0.83
N VAL A 102 -7.71 -7.17 0.38
CA VAL A 102 -7.32 -7.88 1.61
C VAL A 102 -8.30 -7.58 2.74
N SER A 103 -8.36 -8.45 3.74
CA SER A 103 -9.10 -8.18 4.97
C SER A 103 -8.35 -7.19 5.87
N VAL A 104 -9.07 -6.51 6.76
CA VAL A 104 -8.48 -5.69 7.83
C VAL A 104 -7.50 -6.51 8.67
N GLN A 105 -7.81 -7.79 8.89
CA GLN A 105 -6.93 -8.71 9.61
C GLN A 105 -5.60 -8.91 8.89
N GLN A 106 -5.62 -9.21 7.60
CA GLN A 106 -4.41 -9.38 6.79
C GLN A 106 -3.56 -8.11 6.75
N ASN A 107 -4.18 -6.95 6.55
CA ASN A 107 -3.43 -5.69 6.43
C ASN A 107 -2.90 -5.16 7.77
N PHE A 108 -3.51 -5.51 8.91
CA PHE A 108 -3.15 -4.90 10.19
C PHE A 108 -3.04 -5.87 11.36
N ASP A 109 -4.10 -6.65 11.67
CA ASP A 109 -4.15 -7.46 12.89
C ASP A 109 -3.06 -8.55 12.89
N SER A 110 -2.84 -9.21 11.74
CA SER A 110 -1.78 -10.20 11.54
C SER A 110 -0.37 -9.63 11.69
N LEU A 111 -0.24 -8.30 11.59
CA LEU A 111 1.01 -7.56 11.78
C LEU A 111 1.09 -6.90 13.17
N ILE A 112 0.16 -7.23 14.07
CA ILE A 112 0.10 -6.72 15.45
C ILE A 112 -0.04 -5.19 15.50
N THR A 113 -0.62 -4.61 14.45
CA THR A 113 -1.02 -3.20 14.49
C THR A 113 -2.24 -3.11 15.41
N PRO A 114 -2.30 -2.24 16.43
CA PRO A 114 -3.49 -2.10 17.28
C PRO A 114 -4.70 -1.51 16.53
N ALA A 115 -5.93 -1.79 16.98
CA ALA A 115 -7.16 -1.25 16.38
C ALA A 115 -7.26 0.29 16.47
N THR A 116 -6.59 0.90 17.45
CA THR A 116 -6.53 2.36 17.66
C THR A 116 -5.38 3.03 16.90
N HIS A 117 -4.63 2.27 16.09
CA HIS A 117 -3.46 2.80 15.39
C HIS A 117 -3.88 3.72 14.24
N PRO A 118 -3.27 4.91 14.08
CA PRO A 118 -3.68 5.91 13.09
C PRO A 118 -3.60 5.40 11.65
N SER A 119 -2.69 4.46 11.34
CA SER A 119 -2.63 3.86 9.99
C SER A 119 -3.90 3.13 9.55
N ARG A 120 -4.82 2.83 10.48
CA ARG A 120 -6.14 2.25 10.18
C ARG A 120 -7.18 3.30 9.82
N ASP A 121 -6.87 4.58 9.94
CA ASP A 121 -7.85 5.64 9.74
C ASP A 121 -8.35 5.67 8.29
N LYS A 122 -9.62 6.03 8.13
CA LYS A 122 -10.24 6.19 6.80
C LYS A 122 -9.56 7.25 5.97
N SER A 123 -8.84 8.19 6.59
CA SER A 123 -8.06 9.22 5.90
C SER A 123 -6.90 8.64 5.11
N ASP A 124 -6.33 7.51 5.55
CA ASP A 124 -5.07 6.97 5.06
C ASP A 124 -5.27 5.72 4.18
N CYS A 125 -6.36 4.99 4.42
CA CYS A 125 -6.65 3.71 3.76
C CYS A 125 -7.92 3.74 2.88
N TYR A 126 -7.90 2.97 1.80
CA TYR A 126 -9.04 2.76 0.90
C TYR A 126 -9.87 1.54 1.31
N TYR A 127 -10.90 1.77 2.10
CA TYR A 127 -11.83 0.74 2.58
C TYR A 127 -12.93 0.44 1.56
N ILE A 128 -13.10 -0.85 1.26
CA ILE A 128 -14.26 -1.37 0.53
C ILE A 128 -15.46 -1.40 1.47
N ASN A 129 -15.25 -1.86 2.71
CA ASN A 129 -16.19 -1.83 3.83
C ASN A 129 -15.41 -2.02 5.15
N HIS A 130 -16.07 -2.17 6.29
CA HIS A 130 -15.41 -2.33 7.59
C HIS A 130 -14.54 -3.60 7.72
N LYS A 131 -14.68 -4.59 6.82
CA LYS A 131 -13.92 -5.85 6.84
C LYS A 131 -12.82 -5.92 5.79
N TYR A 132 -12.97 -5.22 4.68
CA TYR A 132 -12.09 -5.32 3.52
C TYR A 132 -11.62 -3.96 3.02
N LEU A 133 -10.37 -3.91 2.57
CA LEU A 133 -9.72 -2.74 2.01
C LEU A 133 -8.82 -3.13 0.83
N LEU A 134 -8.38 -2.13 0.08
CA LEU A 134 -7.23 -2.28 -0.81
C LEU A 134 -5.97 -2.24 0.06
N ARG A 135 -5.03 -3.17 -0.15
CA ARG A 135 -3.82 -3.30 0.66
C ARG A 135 -3.02 -2.00 0.69
N GLY A 136 -2.65 -1.56 1.89
CA GLY A 136 -1.77 -0.39 2.08
C GLY A 136 -0.29 -0.71 1.86
N HIS A 137 0.07 -1.99 1.97
CA HIS A 137 1.43 -2.48 1.79
C HIS A 137 1.46 -3.98 1.41
N THR A 138 2.53 -4.44 0.75
CA THR A 138 2.70 -5.86 0.38
C THR A 138 2.88 -6.79 1.59
N THR A 139 3.24 -6.26 2.75
CA THR A 139 3.42 -6.99 4.01
C THR A 139 2.12 -7.67 4.47
N ALA A 140 0.95 -7.21 3.96
CA ALA A 140 -0.36 -7.78 4.27
C ALA A 140 -0.47 -9.28 3.92
N HIS A 141 0.37 -9.77 3.01
CA HIS A 141 0.38 -11.18 2.59
C HIS A 141 1.39 -12.04 3.37
N GLN A 142 2.27 -11.45 4.20
CA GLN A 142 3.36 -12.21 4.84
C GLN A 142 2.85 -13.27 5.80
N SER A 143 1.91 -12.94 6.69
CA SER A 143 1.39 -13.89 7.68
C SER A 143 0.74 -15.10 7.00
N GLU A 144 -0.03 -14.87 5.93
CA GLU A 144 -0.67 -15.95 5.15
C GLU A 144 0.38 -16.84 4.46
N LEU A 145 1.36 -16.25 3.78
CA LEU A 145 2.41 -16.98 3.07
C LEU A 145 3.31 -17.78 4.04
N ILE A 146 3.62 -17.22 5.21
CA ILE A 146 4.37 -17.92 6.26
C ILE A 146 3.54 -19.08 6.81
N ASN A 147 2.25 -18.88 7.07
CA ASN A 147 1.34 -19.95 7.54
C ASN A 147 1.14 -21.06 6.51
N MET A 148 1.35 -20.78 5.21
CA MET A 148 1.40 -21.78 4.15
C MET A 148 2.72 -22.60 4.14
N GLY A 149 3.67 -22.30 5.04
CA GLY A 149 4.95 -23.00 5.17
C GLY A 149 6.06 -22.45 4.27
N LEU A 150 5.90 -21.25 3.71
CA LEU A 150 6.92 -20.63 2.86
C LEU A 150 7.98 -19.93 3.70
N ASN A 151 9.23 -20.37 3.54
CA ASN A 151 10.37 -19.78 4.23
C ASN A 151 11.11 -18.73 3.40
N ASN A 152 10.97 -18.74 2.07
CA ASN A 152 11.67 -17.82 1.17
C ASN A 152 10.73 -17.36 0.06
N PHE A 153 10.28 -16.11 0.12
CA PHE A 153 9.36 -15.59 -0.88
C PHE A 153 9.54 -14.10 -1.13
N LEU A 154 9.20 -13.67 -2.35
CA LEU A 154 9.14 -12.27 -2.77
C LEU A 154 7.68 -11.96 -3.16
N VAL A 155 7.10 -10.95 -2.54
CA VAL A 155 5.80 -10.38 -2.94
C VAL A 155 6.05 -9.07 -3.68
N VAL A 156 5.51 -8.92 -4.89
CA VAL A 156 5.55 -7.66 -5.63
C VAL A 156 4.16 -7.26 -6.05
N GLY A 157 3.77 -6.01 -5.81
CA GLY A 157 2.43 -5.59 -6.17
C GLY A 157 2.19 -4.10 -6.03
N ASP A 158 1.10 -3.65 -6.64
CA ASP A 158 0.50 -2.35 -6.43
C ASP A 158 -0.11 -2.25 -5.02
N VAL A 159 0.05 -1.09 -4.39
CA VAL A 159 -0.44 -0.77 -3.05
C VAL A 159 -1.15 0.58 -3.08
N TYR A 160 -2.13 0.74 -2.19
CA TYR A 160 -3.14 1.79 -2.27
C TYR A 160 -3.15 2.62 -1.00
N ARG A 161 -2.81 3.90 -1.11
CA ARG A 161 -2.78 4.83 0.02
C ARG A 161 -3.46 6.14 -0.31
N ARG A 162 -4.12 6.71 0.70
CA ARG A 162 -4.72 8.04 0.63
C ARG A 162 -3.72 9.05 1.15
N ASP A 163 -2.69 9.32 0.36
CA ASP A 163 -1.72 10.37 0.67
C ASP A 163 -2.12 11.68 -0.05
N GLU A 164 -1.50 12.80 0.35
CA GLU A 164 -1.65 14.07 -0.37
C GLU A 164 -1.21 13.93 -1.82
N ILE A 165 -1.83 14.67 -2.74
CA ILE A 165 -1.47 14.60 -4.16
C ILE A 165 -0.40 15.68 -4.40
N ASP A 166 0.86 15.27 -4.37
CA ASP A 166 2.00 16.09 -4.77
C ASP A 166 2.91 15.34 -5.76
N THR A 167 4.02 15.94 -6.18
CA THR A 167 4.94 15.35 -7.16
C THR A 167 5.58 14.02 -6.72
N SER A 168 5.58 13.74 -5.42
CA SER A 168 6.22 12.56 -4.81
C SER A 168 5.23 11.54 -4.24
N HIS A 169 3.94 11.84 -4.29
CA HIS A 169 2.86 11.03 -3.72
C HIS A 169 1.80 10.71 -4.77
N TYR A 170 1.62 9.43 -5.01
CA TYR A 170 0.61 8.92 -5.93
C TYR A 170 -0.26 7.89 -5.19
N PRO A 171 -1.59 7.91 -5.36
CA PRO A 171 -2.49 7.05 -4.58
C PRO A 171 -2.30 5.55 -4.81
N VAL A 172 -1.61 5.18 -5.90
CA VAL A 172 -1.28 3.79 -6.26
C VAL A 172 0.18 3.69 -6.67
N PHE A 173 1.01 3.07 -5.84
CA PHE A 173 2.42 2.81 -6.16
C PHE A 173 2.72 1.32 -5.99
N HIS A 174 3.96 0.90 -6.22
CA HIS A 174 4.32 -0.52 -6.16
C HIS A 174 5.34 -0.77 -5.05
N GLN A 175 5.25 -1.92 -4.41
CA GLN A 175 6.17 -2.40 -3.39
C GLN A 175 6.68 -3.80 -3.72
N ALA A 176 7.85 -4.12 -3.17
CA ALA A 176 8.48 -5.43 -3.26
C ALA A 176 8.98 -5.85 -1.86
N ASP A 177 8.36 -6.87 -1.27
CA ASP A 177 8.74 -7.43 0.02
C ASP A 177 9.35 -8.82 -0.16
N ALA A 178 10.62 -8.97 0.18
CA ALA A 178 11.28 -10.27 0.27
C ALA A 178 11.32 -10.72 1.72
N VAL A 179 10.90 -11.95 2.01
CA VAL A 179 10.95 -12.60 3.31
C VAL A 179 11.83 -13.84 3.23
N ARG A 180 12.74 -13.98 4.19
CA ARG A 180 13.58 -15.16 4.36
C ARG A 180 13.64 -15.55 5.83
N ILE A 181 13.04 -16.69 6.16
CA ILE A 181 13.11 -17.32 7.48
C ILE A 181 14.31 -18.25 7.48
N CYS A 182 15.21 -18.07 8.44
CA CYS A 182 16.40 -18.89 8.61
C CYS A 182 16.38 -19.57 9.98
N THR A 183 16.92 -20.78 10.02
CA THR A 183 17.35 -21.41 11.27
C THR A 183 18.58 -20.69 11.83
N GLN A 184 18.83 -20.88 13.12
CA GLN A 184 20.00 -20.28 13.78
C GLN A 184 21.31 -20.74 13.13
N GLU A 185 21.39 -22.01 12.74
CA GLU A 185 22.54 -22.60 12.06
C GLU A 185 22.76 -21.96 10.68
N GLU A 186 21.70 -21.75 9.93
CA GLU A 186 21.77 -21.07 8.62
C GLU A 186 22.29 -19.65 8.77
N VAL A 187 21.79 -18.86 9.74
CA VAL A 187 22.26 -17.49 10.00
C VAL A 187 23.75 -17.47 10.31
N ILE A 188 24.21 -18.34 11.21
CA ILE A 188 25.62 -18.44 11.61
C ILE A 188 26.51 -18.86 10.43
N SER A 189 26.05 -19.80 9.60
CA SER A 189 26.80 -20.31 8.45
C SER A 189 26.89 -19.31 7.30
N THR A 190 25.85 -18.49 7.10
CA THR A 190 25.92 -17.37 6.15
C THR A 190 26.85 -16.28 6.71
N ARG A 191 28.11 -16.30 6.26
CA ARG A 191 29.00 -15.13 6.35
C ARG A 191 28.40 -13.99 5.52
N PHE A 192 27.46 -13.23 6.09
CA PHE A 192 27.14 -11.91 5.59
C PHE A 192 28.41 -11.07 5.72
N PRO A 193 28.93 -10.47 4.63
CA PRO A 193 30.09 -9.60 4.72
C PRO A 193 29.71 -8.39 5.57
N THR A 194 30.28 -8.34 6.78
CA THR A 194 30.33 -7.22 7.76
C THR A 194 29.01 -6.71 8.34
N PRO A 195 29.03 -6.10 9.55
CA PRO A 195 27.80 -5.73 10.27
C PRO A 195 27.19 -4.49 9.64
N VAL A 196 26.33 -4.68 8.65
CA VAL A 196 25.21 -3.75 8.47
C VAL A 196 24.35 -3.93 9.70
N THR A 197 24.20 -2.88 10.51
CA THR A 197 23.38 -2.89 11.73
C THR A 197 22.00 -3.44 11.40
N TRP A 198 21.78 -4.71 11.69
CA TRP A 198 20.48 -5.32 11.63
C TRP A 198 19.61 -4.62 12.67
N ALA A 199 18.56 -3.93 12.23
CA ALA A 199 17.48 -3.57 13.12
C ALA A 199 16.89 -4.88 13.63
N ARG A 200 17.38 -5.35 14.78
CA ARG A 200 16.72 -6.36 15.58
C ARG A 200 15.31 -5.84 15.82
N ALA A 201 14.32 -6.40 15.13
CA ALA A 201 12.93 -6.24 15.50
C ALA A 201 12.74 -6.98 16.83
N THR A 202 13.18 -6.38 17.93
CA THR A 202 12.86 -6.84 19.28
C THR A 202 11.39 -6.56 19.52
N SER A 203 10.55 -7.49 19.08
CA SER A 203 9.35 -7.97 19.76
C SER A 203 8.34 -8.45 18.73
N LEU A 204 8.53 -9.68 18.30
CA LEU A 204 7.43 -10.55 17.95
C LEU A 204 7.79 -11.91 18.55
N LYS A 205 7.17 -12.24 19.69
CA LYS A 205 7.46 -13.44 20.50
C LYS A 205 7.07 -14.72 19.76
N THR A 206 7.82 -15.08 18.74
CA THR A 206 7.97 -16.42 18.16
C THR A 206 9.24 -16.40 17.30
N SER A 207 10.07 -17.42 17.44
CA SER A 207 11.45 -17.56 16.91
C SER A 207 11.58 -17.55 15.37
N ALA A 208 11.24 -16.45 14.70
CA ALA A 208 11.52 -16.25 13.28
C ALA A 208 11.90 -14.78 13.04
N ASP A 209 13.18 -14.53 12.77
CA ASP A 209 13.66 -13.22 12.33
C ASP A 209 13.10 -12.94 10.93
N VAL A 210 12.03 -12.14 10.84
CA VAL A 210 11.45 -11.69 9.58
C VAL A 210 12.21 -10.46 9.10
N LEU A 211 13.09 -10.65 8.12
CA LEU A 211 13.65 -9.55 7.33
C LEU A 211 12.65 -9.13 6.25
N ALA A 212 12.16 -7.89 6.30
CA ALA A 212 11.43 -7.25 5.21
C ALA A 212 11.70 -5.73 5.23
N LEU A 213 12.44 -5.21 4.25
CA LEU A 213 12.25 -3.84 3.73
C LEU A 213 13.09 -3.63 2.45
N ILE A 214 12.44 -3.58 1.27
CA ILE A 214 12.96 -2.79 0.15
C ILE A 214 11.81 -1.90 -0.35
N VAL A 215 11.69 -0.72 0.23
CA VAL A 215 10.82 0.34 -0.31
C VAL A 215 11.52 0.93 -1.53
N LEU A 216 11.06 0.60 -2.74
CA LEU A 216 11.50 1.25 -3.97
C LEU A 216 10.57 2.44 -4.27
N LYS A 217 10.87 3.61 -3.70
CA LYS A 217 10.38 4.88 -4.26
C LYS A 217 11.31 5.24 -5.43
N ARG A 218 10.77 5.25 -6.65
CA ARG A 218 11.40 5.95 -7.78
C ARG A 218 10.92 7.39 -7.73
N ALA A 219 11.85 8.32 -7.50
CA ALA A 219 11.66 9.72 -7.83
C ALA A 219 11.90 9.84 -9.34
N ASP A 220 10.85 10.12 -10.10
CA ASP A 220 11.03 10.49 -11.50
C ASP A 220 11.19 12.02 -11.59
N SER A 221 12.19 12.39 -12.38
CA SER A 221 12.39 13.68 -13.05
C SER A 221 11.16 14.18 -13.80
#